data_AF-A0A9R1VLC7-F1
#
_entry.id   AF-A0A9R1VLC7-F1
#
_cell.length_a   1.000
_cell.length_b   1.000
_cell.length_c   1.000
_cell.angle_alpha   90.00
_cell.angle_beta   90.00
_cell.angle_gamma   90.00
#
_symmetry.space_group_name_H-M   'P 1'
#
loop_
_entity.id
_entity.type
_entity.pdbx_description
1 polymer ?
#
loop_
_entity_poly.entity_id
_entity_poly.type
_entity_poly.pdbx_seq_one_letter_code
_entity_poly.pdbx_strand_id
1 'polypeptide(L)'
;MEITQIRFTYQEPGATYRTNRYNMIFVPFTAINNHEKTINVGVGLISDETIESYSWLLEAFLSSHKKKPTMILSDIDVALSSSIGKVFQGCTHRLCMWHIMSKMPSKIDADLVSNSDFKKRINQLVWNMNIEPSEFENKWDLMLNEFHLKDNK
;
A
#
# COMPACT_ATOMS: atom_id res chain seq x y z
N MET A 1 -5.77 -15.97 -11.01
CA MET A 1 -5.47 -15.07 -9.89
C MET A 1 -5.06 -13.75 -10.50
N GLU A 2 -6.00 -12.81 -10.53
CA GLU A 2 -5.90 -11.60 -11.37
C GLU A 2 -5.37 -10.39 -10.59
N ILE A 3 -5.44 -10.42 -9.26
CA ILE A 3 -4.90 -9.36 -8.40
C ILE A 3 -4.33 -9.99 -7.13
N THR A 4 -3.05 -9.74 -6.84
CA THR A 4 -2.43 -10.10 -5.55
C THR A 4 -2.04 -8.81 -4.84
N GLN A 5 -2.78 -8.45 -3.80
CA GLN A 5 -2.38 -7.39 -2.89
C GLN A 5 -1.37 -7.96 -1.90
N ILE A 6 -0.12 -7.50 -1.99
CA ILE A 6 0.86 -7.78 -0.94
C ILE A 6 0.60 -6.76 0.14
N ARG A 7 -0.04 -7.20 1.22
CA ARG A 7 -0.38 -6.29 2.32
C ARG A 7 0.76 -6.35 3.32
N PHE A 8 1.63 -5.34 3.35
CA PHE A 8 2.49 -5.15 4.51
C PHE A 8 1.60 -4.62 5.62
N THR A 9 1.42 -5.35 6.72
CA THR A 9 0.73 -4.76 7.87
C THR A 9 1.70 -3.76 8.53
N TYR A 10 1.76 -2.55 7.99
CA TYR A 10 2.15 -1.37 8.75
C TYR A 10 0.91 -0.92 9.52
N GLN A 11 0.66 -1.51 10.68
CA GLN A 11 0.00 -0.74 11.73
C GLN A 11 1.04 0.22 12.31
N GLU A 12 0.58 1.37 12.79
CA GLU A 12 1.34 2.44 13.42
C GLU A 12 2.54 1.97 14.29
N PRO A 13 3.54 2.84 14.55
CA PRO A 13 4.61 2.57 15.52
C PRO A 13 3.99 2.26 16.89
N GLY A 14 3.68 0.99 17.12
CA GLY A 14 2.89 0.54 18.27
C GLY A 14 2.07 -0.74 18.07
N ALA A 15 1.74 -1.17 16.85
CA ALA A 15 0.82 -2.32 16.69
C ALA A 15 1.18 -3.45 15.71
N THR A 16 2.22 -3.37 14.86
CA THR A 16 2.76 -4.58 14.17
C THR A 16 4.25 -4.52 13.82
N TYR A 17 5.07 -3.78 14.56
CA TYR A 17 6.52 -3.95 14.48
C TYR A 17 6.90 -5.18 15.33
N ARG A 18 7.52 -6.21 14.73
CA ARG A 18 8.18 -7.31 15.47
C ARG A 18 7.22 -8.21 16.29
N THR A 19 6.17 -8.72 15.65
CA THR A 19 5.07 -9.48 16.31
C THR A 19 5.43 -10.90 16.77
N ASN A 20 6.60 -11.43 16.40
CA ASN A 20 7.05 -12.73 16.88
C ASN A 20 8.21 -12.57 17.87
N ARG A 21 8.41 -13.59 18.72
CA ARG A 21 9.54 -13.67 19.68
C ARG A 21 10.92 -13.44 19.03
N TYR A 22 11.00 -13.58 17.72
CA TYR A 22 12.20 -13.49 16.90
C TYR A 22 12.31 -12.15 16.16
N ASN A 23 11.45 -11.19 16.47
CA ASN A 23 11.57 -9.82 15.97
C ASN A 23 11.49 -9.71 14.44
N MET A 24 10.78 -10.64 13.79
CA MET A 24 10.64 -10.67 12.33
C MET A 24 9.44 -9.84 11.84
N ILE A 25 9.53 -9.41 10.60
CA ILE A 25 8.48 -8.70 9.87
C ILE A 25 7.53 -9.73 9.25
N PHE A 26 6.24 -9.54 9.49
CA PHE A 26 5.17 -10.38 8.97
C PHE A 26 4.61 -9.79 7.68
N VAL A 27 4.67 -10.57 6.59
CA VAL A 27 4.27 -10.13 5.25
C VAL A 27 3.17 -11.05 4.69
N PRO A 28 1.89 -10.71 4.88
CA PRO A 28 0.80 -11.48 4.30
C PRO A 28 0.60 -11.17 2.81
N PHE A 29 0.41 -12.24 2.03
CA PHE A 29 -0.02 -12.16 0.65
C PHE A 29 -1.52 -12.38 0.58
N THR A 30 -2.25 -11.36 0.13
CA THR A 30 -3.70 -11.43 -0.07
C THR A 30 -4.02 -11.32 -1.57
N ALA A 31 -5.06 -11.99 -2.02
CA ALA A 31 -5.48 -11.94 -3.41
C ALA A 31 -6.99 -11.76 -3.51
N ILE A 32 -7.44 -11.23 -4.65
CA ILE A 32 -8.85 -11.22 -5.01
C ILE A 32 -9.09 -12.42 -5.93
N ASN A 33 -10.04 -13.28 -5.53
CA ASN A 33 -10.44 -14.42 -6.35
C ASN A 33 -11.51 -14.04 -7.38
N ASN A 34 -11.91 -14.99 -8.23
CA ASN A 34 -12.89 -14.76 -9.29
C ASN A 34 -14.32 -14.49 -8.78
N HIS A 35 -14.55 -14.53 -7.46
CA HIS A 35 -15.80 -14.16 -6.81
C HIS A 35 -15.66 -12.83 -6.04
N GLU A 36 -14.64 -12.04 -6.37
CA GLU A 36 -14.35 -10.74 -5.75
C GLU A 36 -14.08 -10.83 -4.23
N LYS A 37 -13.75 -12.04 -3.74
CA LYS A 37 -13.43 -12.25 -2.32
C LYS A 37 -11.94 -12.09 -2.10
N THR A 38 -11.62 -11.36 -1.03
CA THR A 38 -10.26 -11.31 -0.50
C THR A 38 -9.94 -12.65 0.16
N ILE A 39 -8.85 -13.28 -0.26
CA ILE A 39 -8.31 -14.52 0.29
C ILE A 39 -6.85 -14.33 0.70
N ASN A 40 -6.40 -14.97 1.77
CA ASN A 40 -4.98 -15.09 2.06
C ASN A 40 -4.40 -16.24 1.22
N VAL A 41 -3.34 -15.97 0.48
CA VAL A 41 -2.70 -16.96 -0.42
C VAL A 41 -1.33 -17.40 0.07
N GLY A 42 -0.80 -16.75 1.10
CA GLY A 42 0.50 -17.06 1.67
C GLY A 42 0.95 -16.04 2.69
N VAL A 43 2.06 -16.36 3.33
CA VAL A 43 2.69 -15.51 4.34
C VAL A 43 4.21 -15.64 4.28
N GLY A 44 4.87 -14.50 4.43
CA GLY A 44 6.31 -14.39 4.58
C GLY A 44 6.71 -13.91 5.97
N LEU A 45 7.87 -14.37 6.43
CA LEU A 45 8.58 -13.79 7.55
C LEU A 45 9.97 -13.39 7.08
N ILE A 46 10.34 -12.13 7.26
CA ILE A 46 11.66 -11.60 6.90
C ILE A 46 12.31 -10.89 8.09
N SER A 47 13.64 -10.86 8.15
CA SER A 47 14.38 -10.25 9.24
C SER A 47 14.45 -8.73 9.17
N ASP A 48 14.39 -8.17 7.97
CA ASP A 48 14.56 -6.75 7.68
C ASP A 48 13.86 -6.35 6.37
N GLU A 49 13.74 -5.05 6.13
CA GLU A 49 13.07 -4.43 4.96
C GLU A 49 14.11 -4.05 3.89
N THR A 50 15.01 -4.99 3.55
CA THR A 50 16.03 -4.80 2.50
C THR A 50 15.56 -5.34 1.15
N ILE A 51 16.23 -4.91 0.06
CA ILE A 51 15.96 -5.41 -1.29
C ILE A 51 16.20 -6.93 -1.35
N GLU A 52 17.24 -7.40 -0.66
CA GLU A 52 17.62 -8.80 -0.58
C GLU A 52 16.53 -9.63 0.10
N SER A 53 16.08 -9.20 1.29
CA SER A 53 15.02 -9.88 2.04
C SER A 53 13.70 -9.92 1.29
N TYR A 54 13.29 -8.80 0.68
CA TYR A 54 12.08 -8.77 -0.13
C TYR A 54 12.22 -9.62 -1.40
N SER A 55 13.33 -9.52 -2.13
CA SER A 55 13.55 -10.34 -3.34
C SER A 55 13.47 -11.82 -3.01
N TRP A 56 14.14 -12.28 -1.95
CA TRP A 56 14.07 -13.66 -1.49
C TRP A 56 12.61 -14.08 -1.21
N LEU A 57 11.85 -13.24 -0.51
CA LEU A 57 10.47 -13.55 -0.18
C LEU A 57 9.59 -13.65 -1.44
N LEU A 58 9.75 -12.73 -2.39
CA LEU A 58 8.99 -12.74 -3.65
C LEU A 58 9.38 -13.93 -4.54
N GLU A 59 10.65 -14.32 -4.55
CA GLU A 59 11.14 -15.52 -5.24
C GLU A 59 10.56 -16.79 -4.62
N ALA A 60 10.47 -16.86 -3.28
CA ALA A 60 9.84 -17.96 -2.57
C ALA A 60 8.33 -18.06 -2.87
N PHE A 61 7.65 -16.91 -2.95
CA PHE A 61 6.26 -16.84 -3.40
C PHE A 61 6.12 -17.38 -4.84
N LEU A 62 6.94 -16.89 -5.78
CA LEU A 62 6.89 -17.33 -7.17
C LEU A 62 7.16 -18.84 -7.31
N SER A 63 8.12 -19.35 -6.53
CA SER A 63 8.48 -20.76 -6.51
C SER A 63 7.35 -21.64 -5.98
N SER A 64 6.56 -21.16 -5.02
CA SER A 64 5.42 -21.88 -4.45
C SER A 64 4.19 -21.85 -5.38
N HIS A 65 3.89 -20.69 -5.97
CA HIS A 65 2.67 -20.51 -6.78
C HIS A 65 2.86 -20.83 -8.26
N LYS A 66 4.11 -20.96 -8.74
CA LYS A 66 4.48 -21.22 -10.16
C LYS A 66 3.94 -20.21 -11.16
N LYS A 67 3.36 -19.11 -10.70
CA LYS A 67 2.77 -18.05 -11.51
C LYS A 67 2.95 -16.70 -10.81
N LYS A 68 3.46 -15.72 -11.54
CA LYS A 68 3.54 -14.33 -11.08
C LYS A 68 2.17 -13.65 -11.13
N PRO A 69 1.89 -12.69 -10.23
CA PRO A 69 0.70 -11.88 -10.32
C PRO A 69 0.73 -10.92 -11.52
N THR A 70 -0.44 -10.59 -12.03
CA THR A 70 -0.64 -9.57 -13.09
C THR A 70 -0.56 -8.15 -12.53
N MET A 71 -1.05 -7.95 -11.31
CA MET A 71 -1.01 -6.68 -10.59
C MET A 71 -0.66 -6.91 -9.12
N ILE A 72 0.17 -6.02 -8.58
CA ILE A 72 0.48 -5.91 -7.16
C ILE A 72 0.10 -4.54 -6.63
N LEU A 73 -0.59 -4.55 -5.49
CA LEU A 73 -0.75 -3.38 -4.63
C LEU A 73 0.19 -3.52 -3.43
N SER A 74 0.98 -2.49 -3.13
CA SER A 74 1.83 -2.44 -1.92
C SER A 74 1.90 -1.05 -1.32
N ASP A 75 2.59 -0.88 -0.20
CA ASP A 75 2.92 0.42 0.35
C ASP A 75 4.07 1.11 -0.39
N ILE A 76 4.33 2.36 0.02
CA ILE A 76 5.44 3.18 -0.46
C ILE A 76 6.72 2.73 0.27
N ASP A 77 7.32 1.65 -0.24
CA ASP A 77 8.63 1.13 0.18
C ASP A 77 9.52 0.96 -1.07
N VAL A 78 10.68 1.63 -1.05
CA VAL A 78 11.61 1.66 -2.19
C VAL A 78 12.28 0.30 -2.40
N ALA A 79 12.62 -0.40 -1.32
CA ALA A 79 13.27 -1.70 -1.38
C ALA A 79 12.30 -2.76 -1.92
N LEU A 80 11.05 -2.71 -1.47
CA LEU A 80 9.99 -3.57 -1.96
C LEU A 80 9.66 -3.29 -3.43
N SER A 81 9.48 -2.03 -3.81
CA SER A 81 9.17 -1.65 -5.19
C SER A 81 10.26 -2.12 -6.16
N SER A 82 11.54 -1.94 -5.76
CA SER A 82 12.68 -2.45 -6.52
C SER A 82 12.66 -3.97 -6.65
N SER A 83 12.34 -4.69 -5.57
CA SER A 83 12.24 -6.15 -5.56
C SER A 83 11.09 -6.67 -6.41
N ILE A 84 9.93 -6.01 -6.39
CA ILE A 84 8.79 -6.34 -7.27
C ILE A 84 9.19 -6.18 -8.74
N GLY A 85 9.84 -5.07 -9.10
CA GLY A 85 10.33 -4.83 -10.46
C GLY A 85 11.34 -5.89 -10.92
N LYS A 86 12.19 -6.37 -10.01
CA LYS A 86 13.19 -7.40 -10.27
C LYS A 86 12.57 -8.80 -10.45
N VAL A 87 11.72 -9.22 -9.52
CA VAL A 87 11.22 -10.61 -9.43
C VAL A 87 9.95 -10.82 -10.28
N PHE A 88 9.06 -9.83 -10.33
CA PHE A 88 7.80 -9.90 -11.06
C PHE A 88 7.80 -9.00 -12.31
N GLN A 89 8.79 -9.18 -13.18
CA GLN A 89 8.92 -8.40 -14.42
C GLN A 89 7.62 -8.39 -15.23
N GLY A 90 7.19 -7.21 -15.68
CA GLY A 90 5.93 -7.03 -16.41
C GLY A 90 4.65 -7.10 -15.56
N CYS A 91 4.77 -7.25 -14.24
CA CYS A 91 3.66 -7.04 -13.30
C CYS A 91 3.37 -5.53 -13.19
N THR A 92 2.09 -5.16 -13.16
CA THR A 92 1.71 -3.78 -12.87
C THR A 92 1.80 -3.55 -11.36
N HIS A 93 2.71 -2.68 -10.94
CA HIS A 93 2.83 -2.26 -9.54
C HIS A 93 2.05 -0.97 -9.30
N ARG A 94 1.20 -0.95 -8.26
CA ARG A 94 0.46 0.23 -7.81
C ARG A 94 0.60 0.37 -6.29
N LEU A 95 0.44 1.60 -5.82
CA LEU A 95 0.40 1.88 -4.40
C LEU A 95 -0.98 1.55 -3.83
N CYS A 96 -1.01 1.01 -2.64
CA CYS A 96 -2.22 0.69 -1.92
C CYS A 96 -2.77 1.95 -1.26
N MET A 97 -3.96 2.34 -1.71
CA MET A 97 -4.69 3.51 -1.21
C MET A 97 -4.91 3.48 0.30
N TRP A 98 -5.19 2.29 0.86
CA TRP A 98 -5.36 2.14 2.31
C TRP A 98 -4.09 2.53 3.09
N HIS A 99 -2.91 2.11 2.61
CA HIS A 99 -1.64 2.46 3.24
C HIS A 99 -1.29 3.94 3.09
N ILE A 100 -1.62 4.55 1.94
CA ILE A 100 -1.45 5.99 1.74
C ILE A 100 -2.32 6.74 2.77
N MET A 101 -3.60 6.40 2.85
CA MET A 101 -4.55 7.04 3.75
C MET A 101 -4.25 6.78 5.23
N SER A 102 -3.68 5.62 5.58
CA SER A 102 -3.27 5.32 6.96
C SER A 102 -2.01 6.07 7.38
N LYS A 103 -1.07 6.33 6.45
CA LYS A 103 0.15 7.11 6.74
C LYS A 103 -0.09 8.62 6.71
N MET A 104 -1.09 9.10 5.96
CA MET A 104 -1.37 10.52 5.77
C MET A 104 -1.49 11.33 7.08
N PRO A 105 -2.21 10.87 8.14
CA PRO A 105 -2.32 11.63 9.39
C PRO A 105 -0.98 11.92 10.08
N SER A 106 0.05 11.11 9.85
CA SER A 106 1.40 11.33 10.39
C SER A 106 2.22 12.38 9.61
N LYS A 107 1.69 12.87 8.48
CA LYS A 107 2.38 13.75 7.53
C LYS A 107 1.75 15.14 7.41
N ILE A 108 0.64 15.39 8.09
CA ILE A 108 -0.07 16.67 8.06
C ILE A 108 -0.28 17.18 9.48
N ASP A 109 -0.60 18.47 9.60
CA ASP A 109 -0.83 19.13 10.89
C ASP A 109 -1.99 18.48 11.67
N ALA A 110 -1.84 18.38 13.00
CA ALA A 110 -2.82 17.76 13.88
C ALA A 110 -4.20 18.45 13.82
N ASP A 111 -4.23 19.77 13.67
CA ASP A 111 -5.48 20.52 13.53
C ASP A 111 -6.22 20.12 12.25
N LEU A 112 -5.47 19.93 11.15
CA LEU A 112 -6.03 19.47 9.90
C LEU A 112 -6.49 18.00 9.96
N VAL A 113 -5.73 17.13 10.65
CA VAL A 113 -6.18 15.77 10.94
C VAL A 113 -7.51 15.80 11.70
N SER A 114 -7.70 16.72 12.64
CA SER A 114 -8.94 16.82 13.42
C SER A 114 -10.11 17.43 12.63
N ASN A 115 -9.84 18.18 11.56
CA ASN A 115 -10.84 18.88 10.75
C ASN A 115 -11.79 17.90 10.04
N SER A 116 -13.07 17.98 10.38
CA SER A 116 -14.11 17.08 9.85
C SER A 116 -14.43 17.32 8.37
N ASP A 117 -14.35 18.57 7.90
CA ASP A 117 -14.59 18.90 6.48
C ASP A 117 -13.44 18.37 5.61
N PHE A 118 -12.19 18.59 6.02
CA PHE A 118 -11.02 18.03 5.34
C PHE A 118 -11.12 16.50 5.23
N LYS A 119 -11.33 15.82 6.38
CA LYS A 119 -11.52 14.37 6.43
C LYS A 119 -12.60 13.89 5.48
N LYS A 120 -13.74 14.57 5.44
CA LYS A 120 -14.85 14.21 4.56
C LYS A 120 -14.46 14.36 3.09
N ARG A 121 -13.90 15.51 2.70
CA ARG A 121 -13.51 15.80 1.30
C ARG A 121 -12.43 14.85 0.81
N ILE A 122 -11.36 14.64 1.57
CA ILE A 122 -10.28 13.74 1.16
C ILE A 122 -10.75 12.30 1.01
N ASN A 123 -11.60 11.80 1.93
CA ASN A 123 -12.16 10.46 1.80
C ASN A 123 -13.12 10.36 0.59
N GLN A 124 -13.98 11.35 0.37
CA GLN A 124 -14.87 11.34 -0.81
C GLN A 124 -14.09 11.36 -2.12
N LEU A 125 -12.97 12.09 -2.17
CA LEU A 125 -12.13 12.19 -3.35
C LEU A 125 -11.35 10.90 -3.61
N VAL A 126 -10.67 10.38 -2.58
CA VAL A 126 -9.79 9.20 -2.68
C VAL A 126 -10.58 7.92 -2.93
N TRP A 127 -11.74 7.75 -2.29
CA TRP A 127 -12.54 6.51 -2.41
C TRP A 127 -13.55 6.53 -3.56
N ASN A 128 -13.53 7.54 -4.43
CA ASN A 128 -14.39 7.58 -5.60
C ASN A 128 -13.82 6.71 -6.73
N MET A 129 -14.40 5.52 -6.92
CA MET A 129 -13.94 4.56 -7.94
C MET A 129 -14.28 4.97 -9.39
N ASN A 130 -15.17 5.94 -9.57
CA ASN A 130 -15.69 6.34 -10.89
C ASN A 130 -15.16 7.71 -11.34
N ILE A 131 -14.19 8.28 -10.62
CA ILE A 131 -13.62 9.59 -10.96
C ILE A 131 -12.60 9.45 -12.07
N GLU A 132 -12.70 10.31 -13.07
CA GLU A 132 -11.68 10.41 -14.12
C GLU A 132 -10.39 11.04 -13.57
N PRO A 133 -9.19 10.64 -14.04
CA PRO A 133 -7.93 11.17 -13.53
C PRO A 133 -7.85 12.69 -13.57
N SER A 134 -8.31 13.33 -14.64
CA SER A 134 -8.31 14.79 -14.76
C SER A 134 -9.23 15.47 -13.75
N GLU A 135 -10.40 14.87 -13.47
CA GLU A 135 -11.32 15.36 -12.45
C GLU A 135 -10.75 15.18 -11.04
N PHE A 136 -10.07 14.07 -10.79
CA PHE A 136 -9.35 13.83 -9.53
C PHE A 136 -8.30 14.90 -9.29
N GLU A 137 -7.41 15.14 -10.26
CA GLU A 137 -6.33 16.14 -10.13
C GLU A 137 -6.90 17.55 -9.90
N ASN A 138 -7.97 17.91 -10.60
CA ASN A 138 -8.64 19.20 -10.41
C ASN A 138 -9.22 19.34 -9.00
N LYS A 139 -9.95 18.34 -8.51
CA LYS A 139 -10.55 18.36 -7.17
C LYS A 139 -9.49 18.28 -6.07
N TRP A 140 -8.40 17.55 -6.32
CA TRP A 140 -7.25 17.47 -5.44
C TRP A 140 -6.59 18.85 -5.31
N ASP A 141 -6.31 19.53 -6.42
CA ASP A 141 -5.72 20.87 -6.41
C ASP A 141 -6.61 21.88 -5.69
N LEU A 142 -7.93 21.87 -5.95
CA LEU A 142 -8.89 22.72 -5.26
C LEU A 142 -8.87 22.49 -3.75
N MET A 143 -8.89 21.24 -3.30
CA MET A 143 -8.80 20.89 -1.88
C MET A 143 -7.47 21.39 -1.28
N LEU A 144 -6.34 21.18 -1.96
CA LEU A 144 -5.05 21.68 -1.48
C LEU A 144 -5.02 23.21 -1.36
N ASN A 145 -5.66 23.94 -2.29
CA ASN A 145 -5.77 25.41 -2.21
C ASN A 145 -6.60 25.86 -1.01
N GLU A 146 -7.79 25.26 -0.81
CA GLU A 146 -8.73 25.63 0.26
C GLU A 146 -8.17 25.38 1.65
N PHE A 147 -7.36 24.31 1.82
CA PHE A 147 -6.71 23.99 3.10
C PHE A 147 -5.28 24.54 3.21
N HIS A 148 -4.85 25.39 2.27
CA HIS A 148 -3.52 26.03 2.26
C HIS A 148 -2.34 25.04 2.32
N LEU A 149 -2.45 23.93 1.58
CA LEU A 149 -1.49 22.83 1.57
C LEU A 149 -0.49 22.86 0.40
N LYS A 150 -0.61 23.80 -0.53
CA LYS A 150 0.24 23.85 -1.73
C LYS A 150 1.72 24.05 -1.45
N ASP A 151 2.05 24.71 -0.35
CA ASP A 151 3.43 25.06 -0.01
C ASP A 151 4.10 24.05 0.94
N ASN A 152 3.40 22.99 1.34
CA ASN A 152 3.97 21.93 2.15
C ASN A 152 4.87 21.04 1.29
N LYS A 153 6.18 21.16 1.50
CA LYS A 153 7.22 20.28 0.93
C LYS A 153 7.45 19.05 1.80
#